data_AF-A0A7C7M6T4-F1
#
_entry.id   AF-A0A7C7M6T4-F1
#
_cell.length_a   1.000
_cell.length_b   1.000
_cell.length_c   1.000
_cell.angle_alpha   90.00
_cell.angle_beta   90.00
_cell.angle_gamma   90.00
#
_symmetry.space_group_name_H-M   'P 1'
#
loop_
_entity.id
_entity.type
_entity.pdbx_description
1 polymer ?
#
loop_
_entity_poly.entity_id
_entity_poly.type
_entity_poly.pdbx_seq_one_letter_code
_entity_poly.pdbx_strand_id
1 'polypeptide(L)'
;WPGPLLNTTRFFMDKAYMGELPARREAMRGTFDPGYLSYTLGKLMILKLREDFQREQGSAFTLKGFHDRLLSYGAPPVSLLRQVMLREPGDSTI
;
A
#
# COMPACT_ATOMS: atom_id res chain seq x y z
N TRP A 1 20.60 -3.74 -27.54
CA TRP A 1 20.63 -3.10 -26.21
C TRP A 1 19.44 -3.59 -25.36
N PRO A 2 19.47 -4.81 -24.75
CA PRO A 2 18.34 -5.36 -23.98
C PRO A 2 18.58 -5.45 -22.44
N GLY A 3 19.70 -4.92 -21.93
CA GLY A 3 20.19 -5.19 -20.58
C GLY A 3 19.22 -4.88 -19.42
N PRO A 4 18.68 -3.66 -19.30
CA PRO A 4 17.87 -3.28 -18.15
C PRO A 4 16.57 -4.08 -18.00
N LEU A 5 15.84 -4.31 -19.09
CA LEU A 5 14.57 -5.05 -19.06
C LEU A 5 14.79 -6.53 -18.71
N LEU A 6 15.85 -7.13 -19.24
CA LEU A 6 16.20 -8.52 -18.93
C LEU A 6 16.59 -8.67 -17.45
N ASN A 7 17.36 -7.73 -16.91
CA ASN A 7 17.74 -7.73 -15.49
C ASN A 7 16.51 -7.62 -14.59
N THR A 8 15.59 -6.71 -14.87
CA THR A 8 14.35 -6.55 -14.10
C THR A 8 13.43 -7.77 -14.24
N THR A 9 13.37 -8.39 -15.43
CA THR A 9 12.61 -9.65 -15.62
C THR A 9 13.16 -10.75 -14.72
N ARG A 10 14.49 -10.95 -14.70
CA ARG A 10 15.14 -11.91 -13.80
C ARG A 10 14.88 -11.58 -12.33
N PHE A 11 14.92 -10.31 -11.96
CA PHE A 11 14.60 -9.88 -10.59
C PHE A 11 13.18 -10.30 -10.17
N PHE A 12 12.18 -10.13 -11.03
CA PHE A 12 10.81 -10.60 -10.74
C PHE A 12 10.72 -12.13 -10.66
N MET A 13 11.45 -12.86 -11.50
CA MET A 13 11.52 -14.32 -11.41
C MET A 13 12.14 -14.78 -10.09
N ASP A 14 13.25 -14.16 -9.66
CA ASP A 14 13.99 -14.57 -8.47
C ASP A 14 13.33 -14.14 -7.16
N LYS A 15 12.71 -12.96 -7.13
CA LYS A 15 12.16 -12.35 -5.90
C LYS A 15 10.67 -12.49 -5.75
N ALA A 16 9.94 -12.55 -6.87
CA ALA A 16 8.49 -12.72 -6.87
C ALA A 16 8.06 -14.10 -7.40
N TYR A 17 9.01 -14.98 -7.72
CA TYR A 17 8.76 -16.37 -8.15
C TYR A 17 7.81 -16.48 -9.35
N MET A 18 7.83 -15.47 -10.23
CA MET A 18 7.01 -15.42 -11.43
C MET A 18 7.63 -16.25 -12.56
N GLY A 19 6.79 -16.78 -13.44
CA GLY A 19 7.23 -17.25 -14.75
C GLY A 19 7.73 -16.09 -15.63
N GLU A 20 8.53 -16.40 -16.66
CA GLU A 20 9.18 -15.38 -17.50
C GLU A 20 8.18 -14.39 -18.14
N LEU A 21 7.07 -14.89 -18.69
CA LEU A 21 6.08 -14.04 -19.34
C LEU A 21 5.45 -12.99 -18.39
N PRO A 22 4.88 -13.35 -17.22
CA PRO A 22 4.40 -12.36 -16.27
C PRO A 22 5.50 -11.48 -15.69
N ALA A 23 6.70 -12.02 -15.42
CA ALA A 23 7.84 -11.25 -14.94
C ALA A 23 8.26 -10.14 -15.92
N ARG A 24 8.30 -10.46 -17.22
CA ARG A 24 8.60 -9.48 -18.27
C ARG A 24 7.51 -8.43 -18.38
N ARG A 25 6.23 -8.80 -18.25
CA ARG A 25 5.11 -7.86 -18.27
C ARG A 25 5.21 -6.85 -17.12
N GLU A 26 5.52 -7.31 -15.92
CA GLU A 26 5.72 -6.43 -14.76
C GLU A 26 6.95 -5.53 -14.93
N ALA A 27 8.06 -6.08 -15.43
CA ALA A 27 9.26 -5.31 -15.75
C ALA A 27 8.98 -4.20 -16.78
N MET A 28 8.12 -4.45 -17.78
CA MET A 28 7.69 -3.42 -18.74
C MET A 28 6.70 -2.44 -18.11
N ARG A 29 5.70 -2.91 -17.35
CA ARG A 29 4.70 -2.05 -16.71
C ARG A 29 5.35 -0.99 -15.81
N GLY A 30 6.38 -1.37 -15.06
CA GLY A 30 7.14 -0.45 -14.23
C GLY A 30 7.86 0.69 -14.97
N THR A 31 8.01 0.64 -16.30
CA THR A 31 8.66 1.73 -17.06
C THR A 31 7.68 2.81 -17.51
N PHE A 32 6.36 2.61 -17.37
CA PHE A 32 5.36 3.56 -17.86
C PHE A 32 4.13 3.73 -16.97
N ASP A 33 3.89 2.87 -15.99
CA ASP A 33 2.76 2.98 -15.06
C ASP A 33 3.16 3.85 -13.85
N PRO A 34 2.70 5.12 -13.74
CA PRO A 34 3.00 5.95 -12.58
C PRO A 34 2.34 5.44 -11.28
N GLY A 35 1.33 4.58 -11.37
CA GLY A 35 0.64 3.96 -10.23
C GLY A 35 1.22 2.61 -9.81
N TYR A 36 2.38 2.20 -10.36
CA TYR A 36 2.92 0.85 -10.21
C TYR A 36 3.02 0.37 -8.75
N LEU A 37 3.32 1.29 -7.82
CA LEU A 37 3.52 1.01 -6.39
C LEU A 37 2.29 1.29 -5.51
N SER A 38 1.14 1.70 -6.09
CA SER A 38 -0.05 2.10 -5.32
C SER A 38 -0.59 1.00 -4.41
N TYR A 39 -0.48 -0.27 -4.81
CA TYR A 39 -0.89 -1.40 -3.96
C TYR A 39 -0.10 -1.43 -2.65
N THR A 40 1.24 -1.43 -2.75
CA THR A 40 2.13 -1.49 -1.58
C THR A 40 2.03 -0.21 -0.76
N LEU A 41 2.00 0.95 -1.41
CA LEU A 41 1.84 2.23 -0.73
C LEU A 41 0.54 2.28 0.06
N GLY A 42 -0.60 1.97 -0.57
CA GLY A 42 -1.90 1.95 0.09
C GLY A 42 -1.95 0.96 1.25
N LYS A 43 -1.36 -0.23 1.10
CA LYS A 43 -1.22 -1.21 2.19
C LYS A 43 -0.45 -0.62 3.37
N LEU A 44 0.71 -0.01 3.14
CA LEU A 44 1.53 0.59 4.21
C LEU A 44 0.79 1.73 4.90
N MET A 45 0.11 2.60 4.14
CA MET A 45 -0.69 3.68 4.70
C MET A 45 -1.84 3.18 5.58
N ILE A 46 -2.56 2.12 5.18
CA ILE A 46 -3.63 1.52 6.00
C ILE A 46 -3.07 0.87 7.26
N LEU A 47 -1.92 0.19 7.15
CA LEU A 47 -1.25 -0.41 8.31
C LEU A 47 -0.83 0.64 9.34
N LYS A 48 -0.24 1.74 8.87
CA LYS A 48 0.11 2.89 9.72
C LYS A 48 -1.13 3.51 10.35
N LEU A 49 -2.17 3.77 9.54
CA LEU A 49 -3.42 4.33 10.04
C LEU A 49 -4.03 3.47 11.16
N ARG A 50 -4.01 2.14 11.00
CA ARG A 50 -4.46 1.22 12.05
C ARG A 50 -3.63 1.34 13.32
N GLU A 51 -2.30 1.38 13.19
CA GLU A 51 -1.39 1.50 14.33
C GLU A 51 -1.65 2.79 15.10
N ASP A 52 -1.78 3.90 14.37
CA ASP A 52 -2.01 5.22 14.97
C ASP A 52 -3.39 5.30 15.63
N PHE A 53 -4.41 4.74 14.97
CA PHE A 53 -5.75 4.62 15.53
C PHE A 53 -5.75 3.76 16.80
N GLN A 54 -4.99 2.66 16.81
CA GLN A 54 -4.84 1.82 18.00
C GLN A 54 -4.18 2.59 19.15
N ARG A 55 -3.15 3.40 18.88
CA ARG A 55 -2.51 4.24 19.91
C ARG A 55 -3.47 5.30 20.48
N GLU A 56 -4.28 5.96 19.65
CA GLU A 56 -5.27 6.95 20.12
C GLU A 56 -6.38 6.33 20.97
N GLN A 57 -6.84 5.12 20.64
CA GLN A 57 -7.94 4.47 21.35
C GLN A 57 -7.48 3.76 22.63
N GLY A 58 -6.20 3.41 22.74
CA GLY A 58 -5.65 2.72 23.91
C GLY A 58 -6.40 1.42 24.21
N SER A 59 -6.86 1.26 25.45
CA SER A 59 -7.61 0.07 25.90
C SER A 59 -8.98 -0.10 25.24
N ALA A 60 -9.54 0.95 24.62
CA ALA A 60 -10.81 0.88 23.91
C ALA A 60 -10.67 0.36 22.46
N PHE A 61 -9.45 0.13 21.98
CA PHE A 61 -9.22 -0.36 20.62
C PHE A 61 -9.83 -1.74 20.38
N THR A 62 -10.51 -1.88 19.24
CA THR A 62 -10.85 -3.18 18.68
C THR A 62 -10.59 -3.18 17.17
N LEU A 63 -10.09 -4.31 16.65
CA LEU A 63 -9.84 -4.46 15.21
C LEU A 63 -11.12 -4.33 14.39
N LYS A 64 -12.23 -4.87 14.91
CA LYS A 64 -13.56 -4.73 14.28
C LYS A 64 -13.96 -3.25 14.19
N GLY A 65 -13.86 -2.48 15.28
CA GLY A 65 -14.22 -1.06 15.28
C GLY A 65 -13.37 -0.22 14.31
N PHE A 66 -12.09 -0.56 14.16
CA PHE A 66 -11.25 0.04 13.12
C PHE A 66 -11.76 -0.26 11.71
N HIS A 67 -12.03 -1.54 11.39
CA HIS A 67 -12.53 -1.92 10.05
C HIS A 67 -13.92 -1.35 9.76
N ASP A 68 -14.84 -1.40 10.72
CA ASP A 68 -16.19 -0.84 10.57
C ASP A 68 -16.13 0.65 10.24
N ARG A 69 -15.26 1.41 10.94
CA ARG A 69 -15.08 2.84 10.68
C ARG A 69 -14.34 3.10 9.37
N LEU A 70 -13.30 2.35 9.05
CA LEU A 70 -12.54 2.52 7.80
C LEU A 70 -13.44 2.31 6.57
N LEU A 71 -14.22 1.22 6.57
CA LEU A 71 -15.03 0.81 5.42
C LEU A 71 -16.34 1.60 5.28
N SER A 72 -16.82 2.27 6.34
CA SER A 72 -18.03 3.09 6.26
C SER A 72 -17.87 4.33 5.38
N TYR A 73 -16.63 4.76 5.12
CA TYR A 73 -16.33 5.90 4.23
C TYR A 73 -16.25 5.52 2.74
N GLY A 74 -16.33 4.23 2.38
CA GLY A 74 -16.15 3.77 1.00
C GLY A 74 -14.67 3.73 0.59
N ALA A 75 -14.33 4.32 -0.56
CA ALA A 75 -12.97 4.25 -1.14
C ALA A 75 -12.30 5.63 -1.40
N PRO A 76 -12.28 6.57 -0.44
CA PRO A 76 -11.52 7.82 -0.60
C PRO A 76 -10.01 7.57 -0.45
N PRO A 77 -9.16 8.56 -0.79
CA PRO A 77 -7.72 8.48 -0.55
C PRO A 77 -7.41 8.20 0.93
N VAL A 78 -6.43 7.32 1.20
CA VAL A 78 -6.05 6.94 2.58
C VAL A 78 -5.55 8.14 3.39
N SER A 79 -4.94 9.13 2.73
CA SER A 79 -4.56 10.40 3.36
C SER A 79 -5.78 11.15 3.92
N LEU A 80 -6.92 11.12 3.23
CA LEU A 80 -8.17 11.72 3.73
C LEU A 80 -8.80 10.89 4.84
N LEU A 81 -8.78 9.55 4.72
CA LEU A 81 -9.24 8.65 5.78
C LEU A 81 -8.51 8.92 7.10
N ARG A 82 -7.19 9.15 7.02
CA ARG A 82 -6.38 9.53 8.18
C ARG A 82 -6.90 10.78 8.89
N GLN A 83 -7.22 11.82 8.12
CA GLN A 83 -7.70 13.09 8.67
C GLN A 83 -9.06 12.96 9.38
N VAL A 84 -9.93 12.05 8.91
CA VAL A 84 -11.27 11.88 9.49
C VAL A 84 -11.35 10.79 10.57
N MET A 85 -10.37 9.89 10.62
CA MET A 85 -10.35 8.77 11.57
C MET A 85 -9.55 9.07 12.83
N LEU A 86 -8.50 9.89 12.74
CA LEU A 86 -7.62 10.26 13.86
C LEU A 86 -8.00 11.62 14.44
N ARG A 87 -7.82 11.79 15.76
CA ARG A 87 -7.97 13.09 16.44
C ARG A 87 -6.74 13.97 16.19
N GLU A 88 -5.56 13.35 16.16
CA GLU A 88 -4.28 14.00 15.90
C GLU A 88 -3.59 13.28 14.72
N PRO A 89 -3.93 13.65 13.47
CA PRO A 89 -3.44 12.94 12.29
C PRO A 89 -1.93 12.95 12.15
N GLY A 90 -1.22 13.98 12.63
CA GLY A 90 0.21 14.15 12.39
C GLY A 90 0.58 14.23 10.90
N ASP A 91 1.86 14.40 10.61
CA ASP A 91 2.30 14.71 9.24
C ASP A 91 2.67 13.48 8.40
N SER A 92 3.00 12.34 9.02
CA SER A 92 3.42 11.15 8.27
C SER A 92 2.25 10.23 7.91
N THR A 93 2.10 9.92 6.63
CA THR A 93 1.16 8.92 6.11
C THR A 93 1.77 7.53 5.89
N ILE A 94 3.10 7.41 6.00
CA ILE A 94 3.87 6.16 5.95
C ILE A 94 4.76 5.99 7.17
#